data_AF-A0A1Z4RK60-F1
#
_entry.id   AF-A0A1Z4RK60-F1
#
_cell.length_a   1.000
_cell.length_b   1.000
_cell.length_c   1.000
_cell.angle_alpha   90.00
_cell.angle_beta   90.00
_cell.angle_gamma   90.00
#
_symmetry.space_group_name_H-M   'P 1'
#
loop_
_entity.id
_entity.type
_entity.pdbx_description
1 polymer ?
#
loop_
_entity_poly.entity_id
_entity_poly.type
_entity_poly.pdbx_seq_one_letter_code
_entity_poly.pdbx_strand_id
1 'polypeptide(L)'
;MGMAAYDKCHPATINSQWQAFKSELNEFLEERTIAEAADVFHSLGRLIWKLTKIPLHLLAFPTVYKHSHRFANYGCIRSQRNCELSCRKSLPPAN
;
A
#
# COMPACT_ATOMS: atom_id res chain seq x y z
N MET A 1 7.48 7.29 -12.13
CA MET A 1 6.55 7.92 -11.16
C MET A 1 5.88 6.78 -10.40
N GLY A 2 5.94 6.78 -9.07
CA GLY A 2 5.64 5.59 -8.23
C GLY A 2 5.04 5.98 -6.88
N MET A 3 5.38 5.27 -5.79
CA MET A 3 4.85 5.52 -4.43
C MET A 3 4.88 7.00 -4.02
N ALA A 4 5.93 7.75 -4.37
CA ALA A 4 6.02 9.18 -4.04
C ALA A 4 4.92 10.06 -4.67
N ALA A 5 4.36 9.69 -5.83
CA ALA A 5 3.24 10.40 -6.44
C ALA A 5 1.91 10.00 -5.77
N TYR A 6 1.77 8.73 -5.41
CA TYR A 6 0.63 8.23 -4.65
C TYR A 6 0.55 8.85 -3.25
N ASP A 7 1.69 8.92 -2.55
CA ASP A 7 1.84 9.51 -1.22
C ASP A 7 1.49 11.00 -1.19
N LYS A 8 1.70 11.71 -2.32
CA LYS A 8 1.29 13.10 -2.48
C LYS A 8 -0.24 13.26 -2.55
N CYS A 9 -0.96 12.34 -3.17
CA CYS A 9 -2.43 12.38 -3.16
C CYS A 9 -3.01 11.83 -1.85
N HIS A 10 -2.31 10.88 -1.22
CA HIS A 10 -2.80 10.15 -0.04
C HIS A 10 -1.85 10.40 1.14
N PRO A 11 -1.96 11.55 1.82
CA PRO A 11 -1.09 11.84 2.94
C PRO A 11 -1.20 10.74 4.00
N ALA A 12 -0.05 10.25 4.45
CA ALA A 12 0.09 9.21 5.46
C ALA A 12 -0.24 9.74 6.87
N THR A 13 -1.51 10.10 7.09
CA THR A 13 -2.12 10.44 8.39
C THR A 13 -2.37 9.18 9.22
N ILE A 14 -2.63 9.33 10.52
CA ILE A 14 -2.97 8.18 11.38
C ILE A 14 -4.24 7.49 10.86
N ASN A 15 -5.25 8.26 10.44
CA ASN A 15 -6.50 7.72 9.91
C ASN A 15 -6.26 6.94 8.61
N SER A 16 -5.52 7.49 7.65
CA SER A 16 -5.26 6.78 6.38
C SER A 16 -4.44 5.50 6.59
N GLN A 17 -3.51 5.48 7.55
CA GLN A 17 -2.78 4.26 7.91
C GLN A 17 -3.68 3.22 8.61
N TRP A 18 -4.63 3.67 9.44
CA TRP A 18 -5.62 2.80 10.06
C TRP A 18 -6.57 2.18 9.03
N GLN A 19 -7.04 2.97 8.05
CA GLN A 19 -7.86 2.45 6.95
C GLN A 19 -7.07 1.48 6.07
N ALA A 20 -5.78 1.77 5.79
CA ALA A 20 -4.92 0.85 5.06
C ALA A 20 -4.78 -0.49 5.80
N PHE A 21 -4.57 -0.48 7.12
CA PHE A 21 -4.53 -1.70 7.93
C PHE A 21 -5.83 -2.50 7.85
N LYS A 22 -7.00 -1.85 7.98
CA LYS A 22 -8.29 -2.55 7.84
C LYS A 22 -8.48 -3.16 6.45
N SER A 23 -8.02 -2.46 5.40
CA SER A 23 -8.09 -2.95 4.03
C SER A 23 -7.26 -4.22 3.85
N GLU A 24 -5.99 -4.22 4.27
CA GLU A 24 -5.14 -5.43 4.18
C GLU A 24 -5.68 -6.55 5.09
N LEU A 25 -6.28 -6.22 6.24
CA LEU A 25 -6.92 -7.20 7.11
C LEU A 25 -8.12 -7.86 6.42
N ASN A 26 -8.93 -7.10 5.68
CA ASN A 26 -10.00 -7.66 4.87
C ASN A 26 -9.46 -8.53 3.74
N GLU A 27 -8.41 -8.09 3.03
CA GLU A 27 -7.73 -8.90 1.99
C GLU A 27 -7.24 -10.24 2.59
N PHE A 28 -6.66 -10.24 3.80
CA PHE A 28 -6.24 -11.46 4.49
C PHE A 28 -7.41 -12.36 4.97
N LEU A 29 -8.52 -11.76 5.41
CA LEU A 29 -9.71 -12.51 5.82
C LEU A 29 -10.39 -13.21 4.63
N GLU A 30 -10.37 -12.58 3.46
CA GLU A 30 -10.81 -13.19 2.19
C GLU A 30 -9.82 -14.27 1.73
N GLU A 31 -8.53 -13.96 1.72
CA GLU A 31 -7.46 -14.81 1.20
C GLU A 31 -6.34 -14.97 2.25
N ARG A 32 -6.39 -16.08 3.00
CA ARG A 32 -5.47 -16.39 4.11
C ARG A 32 -4.09 -16.86 3.65
N THR A 33 -3.44 -16.07 2.81
CA THR A 33 -2.11 -16.36 2.25
C THR A 33 -0.99 -15.73 3.08
N ILE A 34 0.22 -16.26 2.95
CA ILE A 34 1.43 -15.69 3.60
C ILE A 34 1.70 -14.26 3.10
N ALA A 35 1.39 -13.97 1.83
CA ALA A 35 1.53 -12.64 1.26
C ALA A 35 0.62 -11.64 1.99
N GLU A 36 -0.68 -11.94 2.10
CA GLU A 36 -1.62 -11.03 2.75
C GLU A 36 -1.37 -10.91 4.27
N ALA A 37 -0.90 -11.98 4.92
CA ALA A 37 -0.42 -11.88 6.30
C ALA A 37 0.75 -10.87 6.44
N ALA A 38 1.71 -10.91 5.52
CA ALA A 38 2.84 -9.96 5.52
C ALA A 38 2.37 -8.51 5.32
N ASP A 39 1.33 -8.30 4.51
CA ASP A 39 0.78 -6.96 4.29
C ASP A 39 -0.01 -6.43 5.49
N VAL A 40 -0.70 -7.29 6.24
CA VAL A 40 -1.29 -6.95 7.55
C VAL A 40 -0.19 -6.55 8.54
N PHE A 41 0.87 -7.34 8.66
CA PHE A 41 1.99 -7.02 9.56
C PHE A 41 2.69 -5.71 9.16
N HIS A 42 2.90 -5.49 7.87
CA HIS A 42 3.52 -4.27 7.39
C HIS A 42 2.64 -3.04 7.58
N SER A 43 1.35 -3.11 7.26
CA SER A 43 0.40 -2.00 7.48
C SER A 43 0.24 -1.66 8.96
N LEU A 44 0.23 -2.68 9.83
CA LEU A 44 0.29 -2.50 11.29
C LEU A 44 1.61 -1.85 11.74
N GLY A 45 2.74 -2.31 11.21
CA GLY A 45 4.06 -1.74 11.49
C GLY A 45 4.15 -0.26 11.11
N ARG A 46 3.56 0.16 9.98
CA ARG A 46 3.47 1.58 9.58
C ARG A 46 2.64 2.41 10.56
N LEU A 47 1.55 1.85 11.08
CA LEU A 47 0.70 2.51 12.08
C LEU A 47 1.45 2.67 13.41
N ILE A 48 2.10 1.61 13.88
CA ILE A 48 2.92 1.63 15.09
C ILE A 48 4.03 2.67 14.95
N TRP A 49 4.78 2.68 13.84
CA TRP A 49 5.80 3.70 13.58
C TRP A 49 5.23 5.12 13.63
N LYS A 50 4.03 5.36 13.09
CA LYS A 50 3.43 6.70 13.12
C LYS A 50 3.13 7.16 14.55
N LEU A 51 2.74 6.23 15.43
CA LEU A 51 2.43 6.47 16.84
C LEU A 51 3.68 6.57 17.72
N THR A 52 4.67 5.69 17.53
CA THR A 52 5.82 5.52 18.44
C THR A 52 7.13 6.07 17.89
N LYS A 53 7.20 6.35 16.58
CA LYS A 53 8.42 6.73 15.83
C LYS A 53 9.54 5.70 15.80
N ILE A 54 9.28 4.44 16.20
CA ILE A 54 10.26 3.35 16.16
C ILE A 54 10.29 2.71 14.76
N PRO A 55 11.41 2.81 14.01
CA PRO A 55 11.44 2.45 12.59
C PRO A 55 11.52 0.94 12.35
N LEU A 56 10.45 0.33 11.82
CA LEU A 56 10.36 -1.10 11.46
C LEU A 56 10.57 -1.34 9.94
N HIS A 57 11.62 -0.75 9.39
CA HIS A 57 11.88 -0.64 7.95
C HIS A 57 12.06 -2.00 7.22
N LEU A 58 12.53 -3.04 7.92
CA LEU A 58 12.70 -4.38 7.33
C LEU A 58 11.38 -5.09 7.02
N LEU A 59 10.28 -4.74 7.71
CA LEU A 59 8.96 -5.33 7.45
C LEU A 59 8.33 -4.85 6.14
N ALA A 60 8.89 -3.80 5.52
CA ALA A 60 8.29 -3.17 4.34
C ALA A 60 8.69 -3.81 3.00
N PHE A 61 9.82 -4.53 2.95
CA PHE A 61 10.38 -5.06 1.69
C PHE A 61 9.41 -5.95 0.88
N PRO A 62 8.77 -7.00 1.45
CA PRO A 62 7.89 -7.89 0.68
C PRO A 62 6.69 -7.14 0.09
N THR A 63 6.10 -6.23 0.86
CA THR A 63 4.98 -5.40 0.39
C THR A 63 5.41 -4.40 -0.70
N VAL A 64 6.60 -3.80 -0.58
CA VAL A 64 7.13 -2.91 -1.63
C VAL A 64 7.33 -3.68 -2.93
N TYR A 65 7.84 -4.91 -2.86
CA TYR A 65 7.97 -5.79 -4.03
C TYR A 65 6.61 -6.17 -4.62
N LYS A 66 5.62 -6.54 -3.78
CA LYS A 66 4.22 -6.79 -4.21
C LYS A 66 3.66 -5.58 -4.97
N HIS A 67 3.77 -4.39 -4.40
CA HIS A 67 3.24 -3.15 -4.96
C HIS A 67 3.94 -2.70 -6.24
N SER A 68 5.27 -2.86 -6.34
CA SER A 68 5.99 -2.54 -7.57
C SER A 68 5.59 -3.45 -8.71
N HIS A 69 5.39 -4.75 -8.45
CA HIS A 69 4.93 -5.72 -9.43
C HIS A 69 3.50 -5.42 -9.91
N ARG A 70 2.57 -5.10 -8.99
CA ARG A 70 1.20 -4.64 -9.34
C ARG A 70 1.22 -3.40 -10.22
N PHE A 71 2.07 -2.42 -9.88
CA PHE A 71 2.21 -1.19 -10.67
C PHE A 71 2.79 -1.45 -12.07
N ALA A 72 3.78 -2.34 -12.19
CA ALA A 72 4.33 -2.73 -13.48
C ALA A 72 3.30 -3.44 -14.38
N ASN A 73 2.41 -4.25 -13.79
CA ASN A 73 1.44 -5.03 -14.55
C ASN A 73 0.19 -4.25 -14.97
N TYR A 74 -0.37 -3.40 -14.09
CA TYR A 74 -1.64 -2.71 -14.36
C TYR A 74 -1.68 -1.25 -13.88
N GLY A 75 -0.53 -0.64 -13.58
CA GLY A 75 -0.42 0.78 -13.28
C GLY A 75 -0.97 1.21 -11.92
N CYS A 76 -1.27 0.27 -11.01
CA CYS A 76 -1.81 0.57 -9.69
C CYS A 76 -1.09 -0.23 -8.61
N ILE A 77 -0.80 0.42 -7.47
CA ILE A 77 -0.15 -0.25 -6.34
C ILE A 77 -1.14 -1.05 -5.49
N ARG A 78 -2.42 -0.65 -5.45
CA ARG A 78 -3.48 -1.37 -4.76
C ARG A 78 -3.95 -2.57 -5.58
N SER A 79 -4.67 -3.49 -4.95
CA SER A 79 -5.36 -4.57 -5.67
C SER A 79 -6.31 -3.99 -6.73
N GLN A 80 -6.59 -4.74 -7.80
CA GLN A 80 -7.41 -4.26 -8.92
C GLN A 80 -8.82 -3.80 -8.48
N ARG A 81 -9.36 -4.42 -7.41
CA ARG A 81 -10.65 -4.10 -6.80
C ARG A 81 -10.62 -2.81 -5.96
N ASN A 82 -9.49 -2.53 -5.29
CA ASN A 82 -9.27 -1.36 -4.44
C ASN A 82 -8.49 -0.24 -5.15
N CYS A 83 -8.34 -0.35 -6.47
CA CYS A 83 -7.68 0.67 -7.25
C CYS A 83 -8.63 1.84 -7.48
N GLU A 84 -8.65 2.79 -6.55
CA GLU A 84 -9.31 4.07 -6.79
C GLU A 84 -8.53 4.85 -7.87
N LEU A 85 -9.21 5.21 -8.97
CA LEU A 85 -8.67 6.00 -10.10
C LEU A 85 -8.22 7.42 -9.71
N SER A 86 -8.24 7.77 -8.42
CA SER A 86 -8.19 9.12 -7.87
C SER A 86 -6.83 9.81 -7.99
N CYS A 87 -5.72 9.10 -8.26
CA CYS A 87 -4.43 9.70 -8.66
C CYS A 87 -4.19 9.68 -10.18
N ARG A 88 -5.22 9.80 -11.02
CA ARG A 88 -5.03 10.12 -12.45
C ARG A 88 -4.60 11.57 -12.64
N LYS A 89 -3.37 11.93 -12.28
CA LYS A 89 -2.67 13.06 -12.93
C LYS A 89 -1.23 12.68 -13.22
N SER A 90 -0.89 12.75 -14.51
CA SER A 90 0.41 12.59 -15.16
C SER A 90 0.90 11.17 -15.50
N LEU A 91 0.14 10.44 -16.32
CA LEU A 91 0.77 9.69 -17.41
C LEU A 91 0.38 10.38 -18.72
N PRO A 92 1.31 10.91 -19.52
CA PRO A 92 1.00 11.18 -20.92
C PRO A 92 0.65 9.84 -21.60
N PRO A 93 -0.22 9.83 -22.62
CA PRO A 93 -0.53 8.61 -23.36
C PRO A 93 0.76 8.02 -23.93
N ALA A 94 0.91 6.70 -23.82
CA ALA A 94 1.98 5.98 -24.50
C ALA A 94 1.77 6.12 -26.01
N ASN A 95 2.78 6.66 -26.69
CA ASN A 95 2.91 6.55 -28.15
C ASN A 95 3.23 5.11 -28.55
#